data_AF-A0A242KZY3-F1
#
_entry.id   AF-A0A242KZY3-F1
#
_cell.length_a   1.000
_cell.length_b   1.000
_cell.length_c   1.000
_cell.angle_alpha   90.00
_cell.angle_beta   90.00
_cell.angle_gamma   90.00
#
_symmetry.space_group_name_H-M   'P 1'
#
loop_
_entity.id
_entity.type
_entity.pdbx_description
1 polymer ?
#
loop_
_entity_poly.entity_id
_entity_poly.type
_entity_poly.pdbx_seq_one_letter_code
_entity_poly.pdbx_strand_id
1 'polypeptide(L)' 'MSVNAEKFALAVVASSDSKLSVHEKFELYQDAYSYVSTENKKSNDKDDIKQVSVKETIATFKSLGL' A
#
# COMPACT_ATOMS: atom_id res chain seq x y z
N MET A 1 7.32 -2.49 0.62
CA MET A 1 7.61 -1.23 1.36
C MET A 1 6.29 -0.57 1.67
N SER A 2 5.98 -0.32 2.95
CA SER A 2 4.77 0.42 3.31
C SER A 2 5.08 1.92 3.26
N VAL A 3 4.47 2.62 2.30
CA VAL A 3 4.65 4.09 2.17
C VAL A 3 3.71 4.76 3.17
N ASN A 4 4.19 5.73 3.95
CA ASN A 4 3.31 6.50 4.82
C ASN A 4 2.38 7.37 3.94
N ALA A 5 1.09 7.01 3.91
CA ALA A 5 0.10 7.63 3.02
C ALA A 5 -0.09 9.13 3.28
N GLU A 6 -0.03 9.56 4.54
CA GLU A 6 -0.14 10.97 4.92
C GLU A 6 1.05 11.78 4.41
N LYS A 7 2.28 11.34 4.68
CA LYS A 7 3.50 12.02 4.19
C LYS A 7 3.54 12.08 2.67
N PHE A 8 3.10 11.01 1.99
CA PHE A 8 3.02 10.98 0.54
C PHE A 8 2.01 11.99 0.02
N ALA A 9 0.78 12.00 0.55
CA ALA A 9 -0.27 12.91 0.13
C ALA A 9 0.14 14.38 0.35
N LEU A 10 0.77 14.70 1.49
CA LEU A 10 1.32 16.03 1.75
C LEU A 10 2.40 16.42 0.74
N ALA A 11 3.30 15.50 0.37
CA ALA A 11 4.32 15.76 -0.65
C ALA A 11 3.71 16.02 -2.03
N VAL A 12 2.67 15.26 -2.41
CA VAL A 12 1.95 15.46 -3.67
C VAL A 12 1.31 16.85 -3.70
N VAL A 13 0.60 17.24 -2.63
CA VAL A 13 0.01 18.59 -2.51
C VAL A 13 1.09 19.67 -2.54
N ALA A 14 2.19 19.50 -1.82
CA ALA A 14 3.28 20.48 -1.81
C ALA A 14 3.98 20.63 -3.18
N SER A 15 4.03 19.55 -3.97
CA SER A 15 4.58 19.54 -5.33
C SER A 15 3.60 19.98 -6.41
N SER A 16 2.34 20.18 -6.06
CA SER A 16 1.28 20.54 -7.01
C SER A 16 1.30 22.04 -7.35
N ASP A 17 0.60 22.42 -8.42
CA ASP A 17 0.60 23.80 -8.89
C ASP A 17 0.07 24.77 -7.81
N SER A 18 0.81 25.85 -7.58
CA SER A 18 0.43 26.94 -6.69
C SER A 18 -0.94 27.56 -7.04
N LYS A 19 -1.37 27.46 -8.30
CA LYS A 19 -2.63 27.98 -8.84
C LYS A 19 -3.86 27.19 -8.39
N LEU A 20 -3.67 25.96 -7.90
CA LEU A 20 -4.78 25.17 -7.36
C LEU A 20 -5.34 25.85 -6.11
N SER A 21 -6.66 25.96 -6.06
CA SER A 21 -7.40 26.39 -4.89
C SER A 21 -7.17 25.44 -3.71
N VAL A 22 -7.50 25.90 -2.51
CA VAL A 22 -7.44 25.07 -1.30
C VAL A 22 -8.33 23.83 -1.43
N HIS A 23 -9.48 23.96 -2.10
CA HIS A 23 -10.39 22.85 -2.32
C HIS A 23 -9.78 21.78 -3.24
N GLU A 24 -9.21 22.18 -4.38
CA GLU A 24 -8.55 21.25 -5.30
C GLU A 24 -7.34 20.57 -4.64
N LYS A 25 -6.56 21.30 -3.83
CA LYS A 25 -5.46 20.73 -3.05
C LYS A 25 -5.94 19.71 -2.01
N PHE A 26 -7.13 19.92 -1.45
CA PHE A 26 -7.73 18.98 -0.51
C PHE A 26 -8.23 17.71 -1.21
N GLU A 27 -8.85 17.83 -2.38
CA GLU A 27 -9.21 16.67 -3.22
C GLU A 27 -7.96 15.87 -3.62
N LEU A 28 -6.91 16.56 -4.07
CA LEU A 28 -5.62 15.96 -4.43
C LEU A 28 -4.99 15.20 -3.25
N TYR A 29 -5.12 15.74 -2.03
CA TYR A 29 -4.70 15.05 -0.81
C TYR A 29 -5.47 13.76 -0.59
N GLN A 30 -6.81 13.80 -0.66
CA GLN A 30 -7.67 12.64 -0.44
C GLN A 30 -7.40 11.53 -1.45
N ASP A 31 -7.20 11.90 -2.71
CA ASP A 31 -6.89 10.97 -3.80
C ASP A 31 -5.54 10.29 -3.58
N ALA A 32 -4.48 11.07 -3.32
CA ALA A 32 -3.14 10.55 -3.07
C ALA A 32 -3.09 9.65 -1.84
N TYR A 33 -3.78 10.04 -0.76
CA TYR A 33 -3.88 9.25 0.46
C TYR A 33 -4.60 7.91 0.23
N SER A 34 -5.73 7.96 -0.48
CA SER A 34 -6.55 6.77 -0.78
C SER A 34 -5.82 5.80 -1.71
N TYR A 35 -5.11 6.34 -2.71
CA TYR A 35 -4.28 5.57 -3.63
C TYR A 35 -3.22 4.76 -2.88
N VAL A 36 -2.38 5.43 -2.08
CA VAL A 36 -1.30 4.77 -1.33
C VAL A 36 -1.84 3.82 -0.27
N SER A 37 -2.92 4.18 0.43
CA SER A 37 -3.56 3.30 1.40
C SER A 37 -4.06 2.00 0.75
N THR A 38 -4.60 2.10 -0.47
CA THR A 38 -5.06 0.94 -1.23
C THR A 38 -3.91 0.07 -1.71
N GLU A 39 -2.84 0.67 -2.25
CA GLU A 39 -1.67 -0.06 -2.72
C GLU A 39 -0.89 -0.73 -1.58
N ASN A 40 -0.81 -0.08 -0.42
CA ASN A 40 -0.24 -0.66 0.79
C ASN A 40 -1.04 -1.88 1.27
N LYS A 41 -2.39 -1.80 1.25
CA LYS A 41 -3.26 -2.94 1.60
C LYS A 41 -3.07 -4.11 0.64
N LYS A 42 -3.08 -3.85 -0.68
CA LYS A 42 -2.83 -4.89 -1.69
C LYS A 42 -1.46 -5.55 -1.55
N SER A 43 -0.44 -4.80 -1.14
CA SER A 43 0.89 -5.35 -0.91
C SER A 43 0.91 -6.27 0.31
N ASN A 44 0.23 -5.90 1.38
CA ASN A 44 0.09 -6.75 2.57
C ASN A 44 -0.70 -8.03 2.28
N ASP A 45 -1.82 -7.95 1.54
CA ASP A 45 -2.60 -9.15 1.17
C ASP A 45 -1.79 -10.13 0.30
N LYS A 46 -0.98 -9.60 -0.63
CA LYS A 46 -0.09 -10.44 -1.46
C LYS A 46 1.01 -11.12 -0.65
N ASP A 47 1.56 -10.43 0.35
CA ASP A 47 2.56 -11.00 1.24
C ASP A 47 1.95 -12.06 2.19
N ASP A 48 0.71 -11.86 2.66
CA ASP A 48 0.00 -12.86 3.46
C ASP A 48 -0.34 -14.13 2.66
N ILE A 49 -0.85 -13.98 1.43
CA ILE A 49 -1.14 -15.14 0.56
C ILE A 49 0.14 -15.94 0.26
N LYS A 50 1.25 -15.24 0.02
CA LYS A 50 2.54 -15.88 -0.25
C LYS A 50 3.10 -16.59 0.99
N GLN A 51 2.92 -16.02 2.19
CA GLN A 51 3.32 -16.69 3.43
C GLN A 51 2.47 -17.91 3.78
N VAL A 52 1.15 -17.86 3.53
CA VAL A 52 0.26 -19.02 3.74
C VAL A 52 0.64 -20.17 2.81
N SER A 53 0.86 -19.88 1.52
CA SER A 53 1.26 -20.89 0.52
C SER A 53 2.61 -21.55 0.84
N VAL A 54 3.59 -20.79 1.34
CA VAL A 54 4.90 -21.34 1.74
C VAL A 54 4.77 -22.22 2.98
N LYS A 55 3.96 -21.83 3.97
CA LYS A 55 3.72 -22.65 5.17
C LYS A 55 3.01 -23.96 4.84
N GLU A 56 2.03 -23.94 3.95
CA GLU A 56 1.34 -25.16 3.48
C GLU A 56 2.29 -26.08 2.71
N THR A 57 3.15 -25.52 1.86
CA THR A 57 4.16 -26.30 1.12
C THR A 57 5.17 -26.97 2.06
N ILE A 58 5.66 -26.25 3.07
CA ILE A 58 6.57 -26.79 4.09
C ILE A 58 5.88 -27.86 4.94
N ALA A 59 4.62 -27.65 5.34
CA ALA A 59 3.86 -28.64 6.10
C ALA A 59 3.63 -29.93 5.31
N THR A 60 3.38 -29.81 4.00
CA THR A 60 3.22 -30.96 3.08
C THR A 60 4.53 -31.71 2.89
N PHE A 61 5.66 -31.01 2.74
CA PHE A 61 6.98 -31.65 2.67
C PHE A 61 7.31 -32.43 3.94
N LYS A 62 7.02 -31.85 5.12
CA LYS A 62 7.30 -32.46 6.42
C LYS A 62 6.42 -33.68 6.71
N SER A 63 5.18 -33.70 6.21
CA SER A 63 4.29 -34.87 6.35
C SER A 63 4.66 -36.03 5.42
N LEU A 64 5.37 -35.75 4.32
CA LEU A 64 5.92 -36.75 3.40
C LEU A 64 7.24 -37.37 3.88
N GLY A 65 7.81 -36.91 5.01
CA GLY A 65 9.01 -37.49 5.62
C GLY A 65 10.32 -37.16 4.89
N LEU A 66 10.36 -36.07 4.12
CA LEU A 66 11.54 -35.52 3.45
C LEU A 66 12.22 -34.44 4.30
#